data_AF-A0A081SF01-F1
#
_entry.id   AF-A0A081SF01-F1
#
_cell.length_a   1.000
_cell.length_b   1.000
_cell.length_c   1.000
_cell.angle_alpha   90.00
_cell.angle_beta   90.00
_cell.angle_gamma   90.00
#
_symmetry.space_group_name_H-M   'P 1'
#
loop_
_entity.id
_entity.type
_entity.pdbx_description
1 polymer ?
#
loop_
_entity_poly.entity_id
_entity_poly.type
_entity_poly.pdbx_seq_one_letter_code
_entity_poly.pdbx_strand_id
1 'polypeptide(L)'
;MLVFARAKSNLGGCQVTKLHNGGKVMAEKFQFPTNMTGKNLMAEIYDAVGTAICVTDENGNYVEVNKSYCELYGYTKEELIGKSFTMVLPEAMREIGKQIHDAFIAGAPEMPGEWQVIRRDGKQLDIYVQPSLMIREDGTRCKVTAVTDITEYKKMKGWLRTAAEQNADAVKA
;
A
#
# COMPACT_ATOMS: atom_id res chain seq x y z
N MET A 1 -14.19 -11.46 30.59
CA MET A 1 -12.75 -11.79 30.54
C MET A 1 -12.39 -11.97 29.08
N LEU A 2 -11.69 -11.00 28.47
CA LEU A 2 -11.27 -11.09 27.05
C LEU A 2 -10.14 -12.12 26.96
N VAL A 3 -10.35 -13.21 26.21
CA VAL A 3 -9.34 -14.24 25.98
C VAL A 3 -8.51 -13.82 24.77
N PHE A 4 -7.26 -13.43 25.00
CA PHE A 4 -6.33 -13.06 23.93
C PHE A 4 -5.47 -14.26 23.54
N ALA A 5 -5.47 -14.61 22.25
CA ALA A 5 -4.60 -15.66 21.71
C ALA A 5 -3.31 -15.04 21.15
N ARG A 6 -2.15 -15.66 21.44
CA ARG A 6 -0.85 -15.24 20.90
C ARG A 6 -0.38 -16.22 19.85
N ALA A 7 -0.04 -15.73 18.66
CA ALA A 7 0.63 -16.51 17.62
C ALA A 7 2.05 -15.98 17.41
N LYS A 8 3.03 -16.87 17.31
CA LYS A 8 4.42 -16.54 16.99
C LYS A 8 4.77 -17.08 15.62
N SER A 9 5.41 -16.25 14.80
CA SER A 9 5.93 -16.62 13.48
C SER A 9 7.30 -15.98 13.25
N ASN A 10 8.12 -16.60 12.41
CA ASN A 10 9.45 -16.11 12.07
C ASN A 10 9.43 -15.57 10.63
N LEU A 11 9.81 -14.31 10.44
CA LEU A 11 9.92 -13.63 9.14
C LEU A 11 11.36 -13.15 9.01
N GLY A 12 12.18 -13.78 8.15
CA GLY A 12 13.56 -13.36 7.88
C GLY A 12 14.51 -13.28 9.08
N GLY A 13 14.15 -13.87 10.24
CA GLY A 13 14.89 -13.77 11.50
C GLY A 13 14.30 -12.78 12.50
N CYS A 14 13.27 -12.01 12.10
CA CYS A 14 12.41 -11.25 12.98
C CYS A 14 11.32 -12.14 13.61
N GLN A 15 11.25 -12.14 14.94
CA GLN A 15 10.14 -12.77 15.65
C GLN A 15 8.94 -11.85 15.65
N VAL A 16 7.85 -12.28 15.00
CA VAL A 16 6.58 -11.58 15.01
C VAL A 16 5.64 -12.26 15.99
N THR A 17 5.13 -11.50 16.96
CA THR A 17 4.09 -11.95 17.88
C THR A 17 2.80 -11.20 17.59
N LYS A 18 1.77 -11.91 17.13
CA LYS A 18 0.43 -11.36 16.88
C LYS A 18 -0.48 -11.62 18.07
N LEU A 19 -1.10 -10.57 18.59
CA LEU A 19 -2.13 -10.66 19.62
C LEU A 19 -3.51 -10.68 18.95
N HIS A 20 -4.31 -11.73 19.18
CA HIS A 20 -5.62 -11.89 18.58
C HIS A 20 -6.73 -11.73 19.62
N ASN A 21 -7.87 -11.20 19.19
CA ASN A 21 -9.13 -11.25 19.92
C ASN A 21 -10.27 -11.60 18.95
N GLY A 22 -10.93 -12.74 19.14
CA GLY A 22 -12.02 -13.19 18.26
C GLY A 22 -11.63 -13.33 16.78
N GLY A 23 -10.39 -13.74 16.48
CA GLY A 23 -9.88 -13.92 15.10
C GLY A 23 -9.31 -12.66 14.44
N LYS A 24 -9.48 -11.47 15.05
CA LYS A 24 -8.85 -10.22 14.57
C LYS A 24 -7.50 -9.99 15.25
N VAL A 25 -6.49 -9.60 14.48
CA VAL A 25 -5.19 -9.15 15.00
C VAL A 25 -5.36 -7.75 15.61
N MET A 26 -5.06 -7.61 16.89
CA MET A 26 -5.19 -6.37 17.66
C MET A 26 -3.86 -5.60 17.73
N ALA A 27 -2.76 -6.32 17.76
CA ALA A 27 -1.42 -5.74 17.83
C ALA A 27 -0.39 -6.76 17.31
N GLU A 28 0.64 -6.25 16.64
CA GLU A 28 1.78 -7.01 16.18
C GLU A 28 3.05 -6.46 16.83
N LYS A 29 3.82 -7.33 17.47
CA LYS A 29 5.12 -6.98 18.05
C LYS A 29 6.20 -7.61 17.20
N PHE A 30 7.08 -6.77 16.64
CA PHE A 30 8.25 -7.17 15.88
C PHE A 30 9.48 -7.14 16.78
N GLN A 31 10.14 -8.28 16.96
CA GLN A 31 11.40 -8.39 17.69
C GLN A 31 12.52 -8.71 16.71
N PHE A 32 13.35 -7.70 16.49
CA PHE A 32 14.50 -7.74 15.61
C PHE A 32 15.75 -8.23 16.36
N PRO A 33 16.54 -9.16 15.81
CA PRO A 33 17.81 -9.57 16.42
C PRO A 33 18.81 -8.40 16.49
N THR A 34 19.51 -8.30 17.61
CA THR A 34 20.47 -7.20 17.91
C THR A 34 21.69 -7.18 17.00
N ASN A 35 21.94 -8.26 16.25
CA ASN A 35 23.14 -8.45 15.42
C ASN A 35 22.87 -8.21 13.92
N MET A 36 21.81 -7.48 13.56
CA MET A 36 21.54 -7.14 12.16
C MET A 36 22.47 -6.04 11.66
N THR A 37 23.07 -6.27 10.49
CA THR A 37 23.71 -5.22 9.69
C THR A 37 22.66 -4.25 9.12
N GLY A 38 23.02 -2.97 8.93
CA GLY A 38 22.08 -1.92 8.49
C GLY A 38 21.29 -2.23 7.20
N LYS A 39 21.86 -3.01 6.26
CA LYS A 39 21.16 -3.46 5.04
C LYS A 39 20.00 -4.43 5.31
N ASN A 40 20.12 -5.31 6.30
CA ASN A 40 19.09 -6.31 6.60
C ASN A 40 17.95 -5.69 7.43
N LEU A 41 18.27 -4.72 8.29
CA LEU A 41 17.26 -4.01 9.08
C LEU A 41 16.27 -3.24 8.19
N MET A 42 16.74 -2.59 7.12
CA MET A 42 15.85 -1.82 6.24
C MET A 42 14.89 -2.70 5.45
N ALA A 43 15.34 -3.86 4.97
CA ALA A 43 14.48 -4.84 4.30
C ALA A 43 13.40 -5.38 5.27
N GLU A 44 13.80 -5.68 6.50
CA GLU A 44 12.87 -6.14 7.55
C GLU A 44 11.85 -5.06 7.95
N ILE A 45 12.28 -3.80 8.11
CA ILE A 45 11.36 -2.69 8.37
C ILE A 45 10.40 -2.51 7.19
N TYR A 46 10.92 -2.58 5.96
CA TYR A 46 10.16 -2.43 4.73
C TYR A 46 9.04 -3.47 4.60
N ASP A 47 9.27 -4.71 5.04
CA ASP A 47 8.25 -5.77 5.05
C ASP A 47 7.38 -5.78 6.31
N ALA A 48 7.86 -5.24 7.43
CA ALA A 48 7.11 -5.16 8.68
C ALA A 48 6.13 -3.99 8.73
N VAL A 49 6.38 -2.90 8.00
CA VAL A 49 5.44 -1.78 7.94
C VAL A 49 4.18 -2.18 7.19
N GLY A 50 3.02 -1.98 7.80
CA GLY A 50 1.72 -2.27 7.17
C GLY A 50 1.35 -1.35 6.00
N THR A 51 2.22 -0.40 5.64
CA THR A 51 2.04 0.46 4.47
C THR A 51 2.48 -0.29 3.23
N ALA A 52 1.61 -0.35 2.21
CA ALA A 52 1.97 -0.92 0.93
C ALA A 52 2.96 0.00 0.21
N ILE A 53 4.10 -0.53 -0.22
CA ILE A 53 5.14 0.25 -0.91
C ILE A 53 5.60 -0.48 -2.17
N CYS A 54 5.74 0.26 -3.26
CA CYS A 54 6.41 -0.21 -4.47
C CYS A 54 7.48 0.77 -4.94
N VAL A 55 8.39 0.26 -5.77
CA VAL A 55 9.38 1.03 -6.52
C VAL A 55 9.22 0.70 -8.00
N THR A 56 9.15 1.73 -8.82
CA THR A 56 9.11 1.60 -10.29
C THR A 56 10.31 2.26 -10.95
N ASP A 57 10.77 1.67 -12.05
CA ASP A 57 11.82 2.24 -12.91
C ASP A 57 11.28 3.40 -13.76
N GLU A 58 12.15 3.94 -14.61
CA GLU A 58 11.85 5.05 -15.54
C GLU A 58 10.77 4.71 -16.57
N ASN A 59 10.52 3.42 -16.83
CA ASN A 59 9.49 2.95 -17.75
C ASN A 59 8.17 2.61 -17.03
N GLY A 60 8.14 2.75 -15.70
CA GLY A 60 6.99 2.38 -14.87
C GLY A 60 6.89 0.88 -14.61
N ASN A 61 7.96 0.12 -14.76
CA ASN A 61 7.97 -1.30 -14.39
C ASN A 61 8.33 -1.45 -12.91
N TYR A 62 7.68 -2.38 -12.21
CA TYR A 62 8.04 -2.69 -10.83
C TYR A 62 9.45 -3.24 -10.73
N VAL A 63 10.25 -2.62 -9.87
CA VAL A 63 11.60 -3.08 -9.51
C VAL A 63 11.61 -3.69 -8.11
N GLU A 64 10.73 -3.23 -7.23
CA GLU A 64 10.60 -3.74 -5.86
C GLU A 64 9.18 -3.50 -5.33
N VAL A 65 8.68 -4.41 -4.50
CA VAL A 65 7.39 -4.35 -3.82
C VAL A 65 7.51 -5.02 -2.45
N ASN A 66 6.97 -4.39 -1.41
CA ASN A 66 6.94 -5.04 -0.10
C ASN A 66 5.79 -6.05 0.01
N LYS A 67 5.83 -6.82 1.10
CA LYS A 67 4.76 -7.76 1.44
C LYS A 67 3.38 -7.12 1.50
N SER A 68 3.25 -5.94 2.13
CA SER A 68 1.95 -5.26 2.25
C SER A 68 1.37 -4.82 0.90
N TYR A 69 2.21 -4.46 -0.07
CA TYR A 69 1.78 -4.16 -1.44
C TYR A 69 1.22 -5.40 -2.12
N CYS A 70 1.92 -6.52 -2.00
CA CYS A 70 1.46 -7.81 -2.53
C CYS A 70 0.10 -8.21 -1.93
N GLU A 71 -0.06 -8.09 -0.62
CA GLU A 71 -1.31 -8.40 0.09
C GLU A 71 -2.48 -7.49 -0.33
N LEU A 72 -2.21 -6.19 -0.49
CA LEU A 72 -3.20 -5.19 -0.92
C LEU A 72 -3.77 -5.52 -2.31
N TYR A 73 -2.89 -5.77 -3.29
CA TYR A 73 -3.29 -6.01 -4.67
C TYR A 73 -3.55 -7.49 -5.02
N GLY A 74 -3.23 -8.42 -4.12
CA GLY A 74 -3.46 -9.85 -4.31
C GLY A 74 -2.53 -10.52 -5.31
N TYR A 75 -1.38 -9.90 -5.61
CA TYR A 75 -0.34 -10.47 -6.47
C TYR A 75 0.85 -10.93 -5.63
N THR A 76 1.60 -11.89 -6.14
CA THR A 76 2.93 -12.21 -5.62
C THR A 76 3.96 -11.22 -6.16
N LYS A 77 5.11 -11.12 -5.48
CA LYS A 77 6.22 -10.27 -5.94
C LYS A 77 6.66 -10.68 -7.34
N GLU A 78 6.81 -11.98 -7.58
CA GLU A 78 7.28 -12.56 -8.84
C GLU A 78 6.37 -12.23 -10.02
N GLU A 79 5.06 -12.07 -9.78
CA GLU A 79 4.10 -11.66 -10.80
C GLU A 79 4.16 -10.16 -11.11
N LEU A 80 4.63 -9.34 -10.16
CA LEU A 80 4.70 -7.89 -10.30
C LEU A 80 6.05 -7.44 -10.90
N ILE A 81 7.17 -8.01 -10.45
CA ILE A 81 8.50 -7.54 -10.87
C ILE A 81 8.65 -7.59 -12.40
N GLY A 82 9.10 -6.47 -12.97
CA GLY A 82 9.26 -6.27 -14.41
C GLY A 82 7.96 -5.99 -15.16
N LYS A 83 6.80 -5.98 -14.52
CA LYS A 83 5.52 -5.57 -15.12
C LYS A 83 5.25 -4.09 -14.92
N SER A 84 4.52 -3.48 -15.84
CA SER A 84 4.09 -2.10 -15.72
C SER A 84 3.09 -1.93 -14.58
N PHE A 85 3.26 -0.89 -13.75
CA PHE A 85 2.31 -0.55 -12.67
C PHE A 85 0.90 -0.26 -13.20
N THR A 86 0.76 0.10 -14.47
CA THR A 86 -0.55 0.35 -15.10
C THR A 86 -1.45 -0.89 -15.11
N MET A 87 -0.89 -2.09 -14.90
CA MET A 87 -1.68 -3.33 -14.81
C MET A 87 -2.73 -3.30 -13.69
N VAL A 88 -2.47 -2.57 -12.60
CA VAL A 88 -3.42 -2.42 -11.48
C VAL A 88 -4.37 -1.22 -11.65
N LEU A 89 -4.25 -0.46 -12.74
CA LEU A 89 -5.17 0.63 -13.05
C LEU A 89 -6.35 0.13 -13.90
N PRO A 90 -7.55 0.74 -13.74
CA PRO A 90 -8.61 0.63 -14.73
C PRO A 90 -8.09 0.98 -16.12
N GLU A 91 -8.55 0.26 -17.15
CA GLU A 91 -8.03 0.40 -18.52
C GLU A 91 -8.05 1.85 -19.02
N ALA A 92 -9.16 2.56 -18.79
CA ALA A 92 -9.33 3.96 -19.15
C ALA A 92 -8.32 4.91 -18.47
N MET A 93 -7.73 4.51 -17.35
CA MET A 93 -6.79 5.32 -16.57
C MET A 93 -5.32 4.97 -16.85
N ARG A 94 -5.03 3.91 -17.62
CA ARG A 94 -3.65 3.44 -17.84
C ARG A 94 -2.78 4.48 -18.52
N GLU A 95 -3.30 5.11 -19.56
CA GLU A 95 -2.57 6.12 -20.33
C GLU A 95 -2.27 7.37 -19.48
N ILE A 96 -3.27 7.90 -18.78
CA ILE A 96 -3.11 9.04 -17.87
C ILE A 96 -2.13 8.70 -16.74
N GLY A 97 -2.24 7.51 -16.15
CA GLY A 97 -1.33 7.04 -15.12
C GLY A 97 0.12 7.00 -15.62
N LYS A 98 0.33 6.47 -16.83
CA LYS A 98 1.65 6.45 -17.47
C LYS A 98 2.20 7.85 -17.70
N GLN A 99 1.39 8.77 -18.24
CA GLN A 99 1.83 10.15 -18.50
C GLN A 99 2.24 10.88 -17.21
N ILE A 100 1.48 10.69 -16.12
CA ILE A 100 1.81 11.26 -14.81
C ILE A 100 3.14 10.69 -14.29
N HIS A 101 3.34 9.38 -14.42
CA HIS A 101 4.58 8.73 -14.03
C HIS A 101 5.78 9.24 -14.85
N ASP A 102 5.66 9.29 -16.17
CA ASP A 102 6.73 9.75 -17.07
C ASP A 102 7.10 11.22 -16.76
N ALA A 103 6.10 12.07 -16.52
CA ALA A 103 6.31 13.47 -16.13
C ALA A 103 7.01 13.58 -14.76
N PHE A 104 6.63 12.76 -13.78
CA PHE A 104 7.26 12.73 -12.47
C PHE A 104 8.72 12.29 -12.55
N ILE A 105 9.00 11.23 -13.33
CA ILE A 105 10.35 10.77 -13.63
C ILE A 105 11.14 11.84 -14.37
N ALA A 106 10.53 12.66 -15.23
CA ALA A 106 11.21 13.79 -15.87
C ALA A 106 11.53 14.94 -14.88
N GLY A 107 10.85 15.03 -13.74
CA GLY A 107 11.06 16.04 -12.70
C GLY A 107 9.89 16.99 -12.47
N ALA A 108 8.73 16.73 -13.07
CA ALA A 108 7.50 17.41 -12.69
C ALA A 108 7.08 16.98 -11.27
N PRO A 109 6.46 17.86 -10.48
CA PRO A 109 5.88 17.46 -9.21
C PRO A 109 4.66 16.56 -9.43
N GLU A 110 4.54 15.51 -8.63
CA GLU A 110 3.32 14.71 -8.53
C GLU A 110 2.78 14.86 -7.11
N MET A 111 1.54 15.35 -7.01
CA MET A 111 0.89 15.53 -5.73
C MET A 111 0.34 14.20 -5.22
N PRO A 112 0.44 13.93 -3.90
CA PRO A 112 -0.31 12.87 -3.26
C PRO A 112 -1.80 12.97 -3.58
N GLY A 113 -2.46 11.83 -3.81
CA GLY A 113 -3.84 11.85 -4.28
C GLY A 113 -4.56 10.51 -4.20
N GLU A 114 -5.88 10.57 -4.38
CA GLU A 114 -6.72 9.38 -4.42
C GLU A 114 -6.73 8.78 -5.83
N TRP A 115 -6.66 7.46 -5.91
CA TRP A 115 -6.78 6.69 -7.13
C TRP A 115 -7.76 5.54 -6.94
N GLN A 116 -8.36 5.11 -8.05
CA GLN A 116 -9.05 3.83 -8.12
C GLN A 116 -8.17 2.81 -8.81
N VAL A 117 -8.08 1.63 -8.21
CA VAL A 117 -7.27 0.52 -8.71
C VAL A 117 -8.06 -0.78 -8.73
N ILE A 118 -7.57 -1.74 -9.51
CA ILE A 118 -8.16 -3.07 -9.67
C ILE A 118 -7.19 -4.09 -9.10
N ARG A 119 -7.66 -4.81 -8.09
CA ARG A 119 -6.97 -5.95 -7.47
C ARG A 119 -6.98 -7.15 -8.42
N ARG A 120 -6.11 -8.14 -8.19
CA ARG A 120 -6.04 -9.38 -9.00
C ARG A 120 -7.38 -10.10 -9.18
N ASP A 121 -8.20 -10.10 -8.14
CA ASP A 121 -9.54 -10.74 -8.15
C ASP A 121 -10.61 -9.89 -8.87
N GLY A 122 -10.23 -8.76 -9.47
CA GLY A 122 -11.12 -7.83 -10.17
C GLY A 122 -11.81 -6.83 -9.24
N LYS A 123 -11.63 -6.91 -7.92
CA LYS A 123 -12.25 -5.97 -6.99
C LYS A 123 -11.62 -4.58 -7.13
N GLN A 124 -12.47 -3.57 -7.18
CA GLN A 124 -12.03 -2.17 -7.15
C GLN A 124 -11.69 -1.73 -5.72
N LEU A 125 -10.59 -1.02 -5.58
CA LEU A 125 -10.16 -0.39 -4.33
C LEU A 125 -10.00 1.13 -4.54
N ASP A 126 -10.38 1.90 -3.53
CA ASP A 126 -9.96 3.29 -3.42
C ASP A 126 -8.67 3.34 -2.61
N ILE A 127 -7.63 3.95 -3.19
CA ILE A 127 -6.33 4.09 -2.55
C ILE A 127 -5.92 5.56 -2.47
N TYR A 128 -5.07 5.87 -1.50
CA TYR A 128 -4.32 7.12 -1.45
C TYR A 128 -2.85 6.83 -1.74
N VAL A 129 -2.27 7.54 -2.71
CA VAL A 129 -0.87 7.37 -3.13
C VAL A 129 -0.03 8.56 -2.70
N GLN A 130 1.21 8.28 -2.27
CA GLN A 130 2.22 9.28 -1.96
C GLN A 130 3.50 8.95 -2.75
N PRO A 131 3.77 9.69 -3.84
CA PRO A 131 4.95 9.46 -4.65
C PRO A 131 6.19 10.12 -4.04
N SER A 132 7.36 9.54 -4.28
CA SER A 132 8.66 10.10 -3.92
C SER A 132 9.70 9.71 -4.96
N LEU A 133 10.52 10.68 -5.36
CA LEU A 133 11.60 10.45 -6.32
C LEU A 133 12.82 9.92 -5.57
N MET A 134 13.39 8.84 -6.07
CA MET A 134 14.64 8.26 -5.61
C MET A 134 15.65 8.29 -6.76
N ILE A 135 16.85 8.77 -6.50
CA ILE A 135 17.96 8.75 -7.45
C ILE A 135 19.00 7.77 -6.91
N ARG A 136 19.36 6.77 -7.69
CA ARG A 136 20.38 5.78 -7.34
C ARG A 136 21.78 6.37 -7.50
N GLU A 137 22.79 5.69 -6.95
CA GLU A 137 24.19 6.12 -7.06
C GLU A 137 24.67 6.21 -8.52
N ASP A 138 24.12 5.37 -9.40
CA ASP A 138 24.40 5.38 -10.85
C ASP A 138 23.64 6.47 -11.62
N GLY A 139 22.86 7.31 -10.94
CA GLY A 139 22.04 8.37 -11.53
C GLY A 139 20.66 7.92 -12.01
N THR A 140 20.34 6.62 -11.97
CA THR A 140 19.03 6.09 -12.39
C THR A 140 17.91 6.66 -11.52
N ARG A 141 16.85 7.13 -12.15
CA ARG A 141 15.67 7.67 -11.44
C ARG A 141 14.66 6.56 -11.20
N CYS A 142 14.15 6.47 -9.99
CA CYS A 142 13.09 5.54 -9.61
C CYS A 142 12.00 6.29 -8.87
N LYS A 143 10.76 5.83 -9.01
CA LYS A 143 9.63 6.33 -8.23
C LYS A 143 9.29 5.33 -7.13
N VAL A 144 9.40 5.77 -5.89
CA VAL A 144 8.86 5.08 -4.72
C VAL A 144 7.43 5.55 -4.50
N THR A 145 6.50 4.63 -4.30
CA THR A 145 5.10 4.98 -4.02
C THR A 145 4.64 4.27 -2.77
N ALA A 146 4.23 5.03 -1.75
CA ALA A 146 3.48 4.52 -0.62
C ALA A 146 1.99 4.54 -0.95
N VAL A 147 1.28 3.47 -0.61
CA VAL A 147 -0.12 3.25 -0.93
C VAL A 147 -0.90 2.88 0.34
N THR A 148 -2.02 3.56 0.55
CA THR A 148 -2.94 3.31 1.66
C THR A 148 -4.31 2.97 1.11
N ASP A 149 -4.88 1.83 1.54
CA ASP A 149 -6.29 1.51 1.25
C ASP A 149 -7.21 2.45 2.05
N ILE A 150 -8.05 3.19 1.35
CA ILE A 150 -9.03 4.11 1.93
C ILE A 150 -10.47 3.68 1.61
N THR A 151 -10.67 2.46 1.09
CA THR A 151 -11.97 1.94 0.66
C THR A 151 -12.99 1.95 1.81
N GLU A 152 -12.63 1.37 2.95
CA GLU A 152 -13.53 1.32 4.12
C GLU A 152 -13.73 2.71 4.74
N TYR A 153 -12.70 3.56 4.72
CA TYR A 153 -12.79 4.94 5.17
C TYR A 153 -13.80 5.75 4.33
N LYS A 154 -13.73 5.63 2.99
CA LYS A 154 -14.66 6.33 2.08
C LYS A 154 -16.08 5.81 2.20
N LYS A 155 -16.26 4.49 2.35
CA LYS A 155 -17.59 3.90 2.63
C LYS A 155 -18.17 4.50 3.91
N MET A 156 -17.43 4.45 5.02
CA MET A 156 -17.89 4.98 6.31
C MET A 156 -18.27 6.46 6.21
N LYS A 157 -17.43 7.28 5.56
CA LYS A 157 -17.69 8.71 5.35
C LYS A 157 -18.94 8.94 4.49
N GLY A 158 -19.15 8.13 3.46
CA GLY A 158 -20.35 8.15 2.63
C GLY A 158 -21.62 7.83 3.42
N TRP A 159 -21.61 6.76 4.22
CA TRP A 159 -22.73 6.37 5.09
C TRP A 159 -23.11 7.48 6.07
N LEU A 160 -22.11 8.11 6.72
CA LEU A 160 -22.36 9.22 7.64
C LEU A 160 -22.97 10.44 6.95
N ARG A 161 -22.52 10.73 5.72
CA ARG A 161 -23.06 11.84 4.93
C ARG A 161 -24.53 11.60 4.58
N THR A 162 -24.87 10.42 4.07
CA THR A 162 -26.26 10.08 3.73
C THR A 162 -27.16 10.06 4.96
N ALA A 163 -26.69 9.53 6.09
CA ALA A 163 -27.45 9.56 7.35
C ALA A 163 -27.67 10.98 7.88
N ALA A 164 -26.67 11.86 7.75
CA ALA A 164 -26.79 13.27 8.13
C ALA A 164 -27.77 14.03 7.23
N GLU A 165 -27.76 13.77 5.92
CA GLU A 165 -28.72 14.35 4.96
C GLU A 165 -30.16 13.89 5.30
N GLN A 166 -30.38 12.60 5.56
CA GLN A 166 -31.71 12.07 5.96
C GLN A 166 -32.22 12.63 7.29
N ASN A 167 -31.35 12.79 8.28
CA ASN A 167 -31.71 13.41 9.55
C ASN A 167 -32.03 14.90 9.40
N ALA A 168 -31.33 15.62 8.52
CA ALA A 168 -31.59 17.04 8.27
C ALA A 168 -32.96 17.26 7.59
N ASP A 169 -33.39 16.33 6.74
CA ASP A 169 -34.70 16.37 6.10
C ASP A 169 -35.82 15.98 7.07
N ALA A 170 -35.58 15.01 7.96
CA ALA A 170 -36.56 14.59 8.97
C ALA A 170 -36.82 15.63 10.07
N VAL A 171 -35.86 16.53 10.36
CA VAL A 171 -36.05 17.63 11.33
C VAL A 171 -36.75 18.85 10.71
N LYS A 172 -36.79 18.94 9.38
CA LYS A 172 -37.49 20.01 8.65
C LYS A 172 -38.93 19.66 8.28
N ALA A 173 -39.31 18.39 8.38
CA ALA A 173 -40.68 17.90 8.18
C ALA A 173 -41.46 17.93 9.51
#